data_AF-A0A7C3ACP6-F1
#
_entry.id   AF-A0A7C3ACP6-F1
#
_cell.length_a   1.000
_cell.length_b   1.000
_cell.length_c   1.000
_cell.angle_alpha   90.00
_cell.angle_beta   90.00
_cell.angle_gamma   90.00
#
_symmetry.space_group_name_H-M   'P 1'
#
loop_
_entity.id
_entity.type
_entity.pdbx_description
1 polymer ?
#
loop_
_entity_poly.entity_id
_entity_poly.type
_entity_poly.pdbx_seq_one_letter_code
_entity_poly.pdbx_strand_id
1 'polypeptide(L)'
;MPPEPHHPIRLSPIGRLHRLACTVRHLKARQIRGQIRRRVLRCPRQPGNGTAIARYTGCAWPADVRFLAPGVRDNPADAVKAGSLRLLSRRADVGFPPDWRAAGLPRLWQYNLHYFEWLWELDYPAARAAVADWIDNHRPSEDAVGWEPYPTSLRLTNWCAVFFGRWRAQTQADSGLLDRLWTSIIRQAQWLSRRLETHLLGNHYLENGAAL
;
A
#
# COMPACT_ATOMS: atom_id res chain seq x y z
N MET A 1 -18.25 48.53 20.91
CA MET A 1 -18.90 47.20 20.82
C MET A 1 -17.82 46.15 20.63
N PRO A 2 -17.53 45.31 21.63
CA PRO A 2 -16.66 44.15 21.48
C PRO A 2 -17.44 42.91 20.98
N PRO A 3 -16.82 42.00 20.22
CA PRO A 3 -17.47 40.79 19.71
C PRO A 3 -17.60 39.71 20.80
N GLU A 4 -18.71 38.96 20.79
CA GLU A 4 -18.93 37.81 21.68
C GLU A 4 -17.93 36.67 21.41
N PRO A 5 -17.49 35.94 22.46
CA PRO A 5 -16.66 34.76 22.30
C PRO A 5 -17.51 33.53 21.93
N HIS A 6 -17.22 32.93 20.77
CA HIS A 6 -17.74 31.61 20.41
C HIS A 6 -17.17 30.52 21.35
N HIS A 7 -18.00 30.01 22.26
CA HIS A 7 -17.67 28.83 23.05
C HIS A 7 -17.74 27.55 22.19
N PRO A 8 -16.69 26.69 22.20
CA PRO A 8 -16.76 25.40 21.56
C PRO A 8 -17.71 24.47 22.33
N ILE A 9 -18.68 23.90 21.62
CA ILE A 9 -19.65 22.93 22.16
C ILE A 9 -18.88 21.70 22.67
N ARG A 10 -18.69 21.62 23.99
CA ARG A 10 -18.21 20.40 24.66
C ARG A 10 -19.34 19.36 24.65
N LEU A 11 -19.24 18.37 23.77
CA LEU A 11 -20.17 17.23 23.77
C LEU A 11 -20.00 16.39 25.04
N SER A 12 -21.12 16.16 25.73
CA SER A 12 -21.21 15.39 26.96
C SER A 12 -20.76 13.93 26.76
N PRO A 13 -20.25 13.25 27.82
CA PRO A 13 -19.77 11.86 27.76
C PRO A 13 -20.82 10.86 27.23
N ILE A 14 -22.09 11.15 27.49
CA ILE A 14 -23.25 10.32 27.13
C ILE A 14 -23.42 10.24 25.60
N GLY A 15 -23.17 11.34 24.87
CA GLY A 15 -23.24 11.37 23.40
C GLY A 15 -22.09 10.62 22.70
N ARG A 16 -20.99 10.32 23.41
CA ARG A 16 -19.89 9.47 22.90
C ARG A 16 -20.20 7.99 23.08
N LEU A 17 -20.79 7.61 24.22
CA LEU A 17 -21.20 6.24 24.52
C LEU A 17 -22.36 5.78 23.62
N HIS A 18 -23.33 6.65 23.33
CA HIS A 18 -24.42 6.34 22.41
C HIS A 18 -23.93 6.11 20.97
N ARG A 19 -22.99 6.94 20.48
CA ARG A 19 -22.37 6.72 19.16
C ARG A 19 -21.54 5.46 19.10
N LEU A 20 -20.76 5.14 20.14
CA LEU A 20 -20.06 3.86 20.25
C LEU A 20 -21.04 2.68 20.27
N ALA A 21 -22.16 2.78 20.99
CA ALA A 21 -23.19 1.74 21.05
C ALA A 21 -23.88 1.53 19.70
N CYS A 22 -24.21 2.60 18.96
CA CYS A 22 -24.77 2.49 17.61
C CYS A 22 -23.76 1.88 16.61
N THR A 23 -22.48 2.22 16.73
CA THR A 23 -21.41 1.65 15.89
C THR A 23 -21.14 0.18 16.23
N VAL A 24 -21.22 -0.21 17.50
CA VAL A 24 -20.98 -1.59 17.96
C VAL A 24 -22.20 -2.50 17.74
N ARG A 25 -23.43 -1.96 17.79
CA ARG A 25 -24.68 -2.71 17.57
C ARG A 25 -24.77 -3.34 16.18
N HIS A 26 -24.03 -2.82 15.20
CA HIS A 26 -24.06 -3.32 13.81
C HIS A 26 -22.80 -4.09 13.44
N LEU A 27 -21.87 -4.26 14.38
CA LEU A 27 -20.67 -5.07 14.19
C LEU A 27 -20.94 -6.51 14.61
N LYS A 28 -20.76 -7.46 13.69
CA LYS A 28 -20.80 -8.89 14.00
C LYS A 28 -19.76 -9.19 15.09
N ALA A 29 -20.07 -10.06 16.07
CA ALA A 29 -19.17 -10.39 17.19
C ALA A 29 -17.74 -10.82 16.78
N ARG A 30 -17.56 -11.27 15.53
CA ARG A 30 -16.25 -11.50 14.91
C ARG A 30 -15.43 -10.21 14.82
N GLN A 31 -16.03 -9.09 14.40
CA GLN A 31 -15.39 -7.78 14.20
C GLN A 31 -14.91 -7.16 15.52
N ILE A 32 -15.68 -7.32 16.60
CA ILE A 32 -15.30 -6.87 17.94
C ILE A 32 -14.07 -7.66 18.44
N ARG A 33 -14.09 -9.00 18.30
CA ARG A 33 -12.93 -9.85 18.63
C ARG A 33 -11.69 -9.48 17.81
N GLY A 34 -11.87 -9.11 16.53
CA GLY A 34 -10.78 -8.64 15.68
C GLY A 34 -10.13 -7.34 16.13
N GLN A 35 -10.96 -6.37 16.52
CA GLN A 35 -10.48 -5.08 17.03
C GLN A 35 -9.80 -5.25 18.38
N ILE A 36 -10.34 -6.09 19.27
CA ILE A 36 -9.72 -6.42 20.56
C ILE A 36 -8.40 -7.15 20.34
N ARG A 37 -8.38 -8.17 19.46
CA ARG A 37 -7.16 -8.91 19.10
C ARG A 37 -6.07 -7.99 18.56
N ARG A 38 -6.40 -7.03 17.69
CA ARG A 38 -5.42 -6.03 17.20
C ARG A 38 -4.95 -5.04 18.25
N ARG A 39 -5.81 -4.69 19.21
CA ARG A 39 -5.46 -3.74 20.28
C ARG A 39 -4.64 -4.40 21.39
N VAL A 40 -4.86 -5.70 21.63
CA VAL A 40 -4.22 -6.47 22.71
C VAL A 40 -2.99 -7.25 22.21
N LEU A 41 -3.00 -7.81 20.99
CA LEU A 41 -1.87 -8.55 20.41
C LEU A 41 -1.02 -7.68 19.47
N ARG A 42 -0.73 -6.44 19.90
CA ARG A 42 0.28 -5.61 19.22
C ARG A 42 1.67 -6.17 19.50
N CYS A 43 2.06 -7.18 18.74
CA CYS A 43 3.46 -7.56 18.66
C CYS A 43 3.80 -7.70 17.17
N PRO A 44 4.48 -6.70 16.57
CA PRO A 44 5.03 -6.88 15.25
C PRO A 44 6.21 -7.84 15.38
N ARG A 45 5.94 -9.15 15.30
CA ARG A 45 6.99 -10.10 14.95
C ARG A 45 7.41 -9.75 13.53
N GLN A 46 8.56 -9.06 13.41
CA GLN A 46 9.24 -8.95 12.14
C GLN A 46 9.35 -10.36 11.55
N PRO A 47 9.07 -10.56 10.24
CA PRO A 47 9.45 -11.80 9.61
C PRO A 47 10.94 -11.97 9.85
N GLY A 48 11.32 -13.01 10.59
CA GLY A 48 12.72 -13.26 10.92
C GLY A 48 13.51 -13.34 9.62
N ASN A 49 14.68 -12.69 9.59
CA ASN A 49 15.58 -12.65 8.43
C ASN A 49 16.03 -14.05 7.93
N GLY A 50 15.68 -15.13 8.63
CA GLY A 50 16.12 -16.50 8.37
C GLY A 50 15.12 -17.42 7.66
N THR A 51 14.03 -16.91 7.09
CA THR A 51 13.22 -17.77 6.18
C THR A 51 13.93 -17.82 4.83
N ALA A 52 14.46 -18.98 4.45
CA ALA A 52 15.02 -19.18 3.12
C ALA A 52 13.95 -18.83 2.07
N ILE A 53 14.19 -17.76 1.32
CA ILE A 53 13.30 -17.33 0.25
C ILE A 53 13.63 -18.20 -0.96
N ALA A 54 12.62 -18.90 -1.49
CA ALA A 54 12.79 -19.71 -2.68
C ALA A 54 13.32 -18.85 -3.84
N ARG A 55 14.22 -19.39 -4.65
CA ARG A 55 14.70 -18.69 -5.86
C ARG A 55 13.55 -18.49 -6.84
N TYR A 56 13.63 -17.45 -7.65
CA TYR A 56 12.67 -17.24 -8.74
C TYR A 56 12.79 -18.39 -9.75
N THR A 57 11.70 -19.12 -9.97
CA THR A 57 11.63 -20.27 -10.90
C THR A 57 10.98 -19.92 -12.24
N GLY A 58 10.62 -18.64 -12.46
CA GLY A 58 9.87 -18.19 -13.62
C GLY A 58 8.47 -17.69 -13.27
N CYS A 59 7.91 -16.88 -14.17
CA CYS A 59 6.54 -16.38 -14.09
C CYS A 59 5.63 -17.28 -14.92
N ALA A 60 4.65 -17.90 -14.27
CA ALA A 60 3.69 -18.81 -14.90
C ALA A 60 2.60 -18.08 -15.71
N TRP A 61 2.53 -16.74 -15.65
CA TRP A 61 1.60 -16.00 -16.48
C TRP A 61 1.91 -16.22 -17.97
N PRO A 62 0.89 -16.32 -18.84
CA PRO A 62 1.10 -16.30 -20.28
C PRO A 62 1.91 -15.08 -20.72
N ALA A 63 2.77 -15.23 -21.73
CA ALA A 63 3.61 -14.13 -22.22
C ALA A 63 2.80 -13.01 -22.87
N ASP A 64 1.58 -13.31 -23.32
CA ASP A 64 0.62 -12.41 -23.95
C ASP A 64 -0.38 -11.79 -22.97
N VAL A 65 -0.25 -12.06 -21.66
CA VAL A 65 -1.08 -11.39 -20.65
C VAL A 65 -0.93 -9.88 -20.76
N ARG A 66 -2.06 -9.21 -20.99
CA ARG A 66 -2.16 -7.74 -21.02
C ARG A 66 -2.95 -7.26 -19.83
N PHE A 67 -2.26 -6.64 -18.90
CA PHE A 67 -2.91 -5.82 -17.88
C PHE A 67 -3.26 -4.47 -18.49
N LEU A 68 -4.51 -4.05 -18.29
CA LEU A 68 -4.93 -2.71 -18.67
C LEU A 68 -4.35 -1.72 -17.67
N ALA A 69 -3.69 -0.68 -18.19
CA ALA A 69 -3.35 0.46 -17.37
C ALA A 69 -4.65 1.09 -16.82
N PRO A 70 -4.61 1.64 -15.59
CA PRO A 70 -5.73 2.42 -15.05
C PRO A 70 -6.16 3.51 -16.03
N GLY A 71 -7.47 3.75 -16.11
CA GLY A 71 -8.07 4.59 -17.16
C GLY A 71 -7.73 6.08 -17.10
N VAL A 72 -7.24 6.59 -15.96
CA VAL A 72 -6.88 8.01 -15.79
C VAL A 72 -5.38 8.14 -15.56
N ARG A 73 -4.71 8.82 -16.50
CA ARG A 73 -3.25 9.05 -16.51
C ARG A 73 -2.95 10.49 -16.12
N ASP A 74 -3.01 10.79 -14.83
CA ASP A 74 -2.82 12.14 -14.29
C ASP A 74 -1.36 12.48 -13.94
N ASN A 75 -0.43 11.58 -14.22
CA ASN A 75 0.97 11.64 -13.79
C ASN A 75 1.93 11.48 -14.98
N PRO A 76 2.07 12.48 -15.87
CA PRO A 76 2.98 12.36 -17.00
C PRO A 76 4.41 12.08 -16.52
N ALA A 77 5.11 11.18 -17.22
CA ALA A 77 6.41 10.64 -16.81
C ALA A 77 7.42 11.72 -16.39
N ASP A 78 7.48 12.83 -17.12
CA ASP A 78 8.42 13.92 -16.85
C ASP A 78 8.10 14.66 -15.55
N ALA A 79 6.82 14.83 -15.20
CA ALA A 79 6.43 15.42 -13.92
C ALA A 79 6.78 14.50 -12.75
N VAL A 80 6.57 13.19 -12.91
CA VAL A 80 6.94 12.20 -11.89
C VAL A 80 8.45 12.17 -11.67
N LYS A 81 9.24 12.14 -12.75
CA LYS A 81 10.72 12.19 -12.69
C LYS A 81 11.23 13.50 -12.12
N ALA A 82 10.51 14.60 -12.30
CA ALA A 82 10.79 15.89 -11.64
C ALA A 82 10.36 15.93 -10.16
N GLY A 83 9.78 14.85 -9.63
CA GLY A 83 9.40 14.70 -8.24
C GLY A 83 8.00 15.19 -7.88
N SER A 84 7.14 15.43 -8.87
CA SER A 84 5.76 15.88 -8.68
C SER A 84 4.76 14.77 -8.99
N LEU A 85 3.95 14.38 -8.01
CA LEU A 85 2.86 13.42 -8.16
C LEU A 85 1.50 14.07 -7.91
N ARG A 86 0.52 13.79 -8.79
CA ARG A 86 -0.88 14.12 -8.63
C ARG A 86 -1.67 12.86 -8.32
N LEU A 87 -2.16 12.77 -7.08
CA LEU A 87 -2.96 11.65 -6.59
C LEU A 87 -4.24 12.22 -5.98
N LEU A 88 -5.40 11.60 -6.25
CA LEU A 88 -6.71 12.05 -5.75
C LEU A 88 -7.00 13.53 -6.11
N SER A 89 -6.66 13.92 -7.34
CA SER A 89 -6.73 15.32 -7.83
C SER A 89 -5.85 16.32 -7.06
N ARG A 90 -4.99 15.87 -6.14
CA ARG A 90 -4.07 16.70 -5.36
C ARG A 90 -2.63 16.46 -5.78
N ARG A 91 -1.97 17.53 -6.22
CA ARG A 91 -0.52 17.54 -6.49
C ARG A 91 0.28 17.69 -5.19
N ALA A 92 1.38 16.97 -5.08
CA ALA A 92 2.43 17.19 -4.10
C ALA A 92 3.80 16.93 -4.71
N ASP A 93 4.79 17.70 -4.27
CA ASP A 93 6.19 17.51 -4.66
C ASP A 93 6.86 16.63 -3.58
N VAL A 94 7.20 15.40 -3.95
CA VAL A 94 7.74 14.36 -3.07
C VAL A 94 9.12 13.86 -3.50
N GLY A 95 9.67 14.39 -4.59
CA GLY A 95 10.96 13.96 -5.14
C GLY A 95 10.87 12.69 -5.99
N PHE A 96 11.99 12.30 -6.58
CA PHE A 96 12.10 11.08 -7.38
C PHE A 96 13.46 10.40 -7.15
N PRO A 97 13.51 9.17 -6.59
CA PRO A 97 12.39 8.43 -5.99
C PRO A 97 11.65 9.22 -4.89
N PRO A 98 10.35 8.98 -4.67
CA PRO A 98 9.57 9.72 -3.69
C PRO A 98 10.06 9.56 -2.24
N ASP A 99 9.90 10.60 -1.42
CA ASP A 99 9.88 10.44 0.04
C ASP A 99 8.68 9.56 0.44
N TRP A 100 8.99 8.30 0.74
CA TRP A 100 8.01 7.29 1.12
C TRP A 100 7.26 7.59 2.42
N ARG A 101 7.72 8.53 3.24
CA ARG A 101 6.96 8.97 4.41
C ARG A 101 5.86 9.94 4.03
N ALA A 102 6.08 10.76 2.98
CA ALA A 102 5.16 11.78 2.51
C ALA A 102 4.59 12.58 3.70
N ALA A 103 5.50 13.05 4.57
CA ALA A 103 5.13 13.66 5.83
C ALA A 103 4.27 14.91 5.61
N GLY A 104 3.18 15.04 6.38
CA GLY A 104 2.24 16.16 6.24
C GLY A 104 1.19 16.00 5.13
N LEU A 105 1.25 14.94 4.32
CA LEU A 105 0.19 14.63 3.36
C LEU A 105 -0.93 13.79 4.00
N PRO A 106 -2.19 13.91 3.54
CA PRO A 106 -3.29 13.11 4.09
C PRO A 106 -3.03 11.61 3.94
N ARG A 107 -3.48 10.81 4.91
CA ARG A 107 -3.29 9.35 4.91
C ARG A 107 -3.73 8.68 3.61
N LEU A 108 -4.86 9.11 3.04
CA LEU A 108 -5.35 8.56 1.76
C LEU A 108 -4.41 8.87 0.59
N TRP A 109 -3.75 10.03 0.61
CA TRP A 109 -2.74 10.39 -0.38
C TRP A 109 -1.50 9.49 -0.24
N GLN A 110 -1.03 9.27 1.00
CA GLN A 110 0.07 8.35 1.30
C GLN A 110 -0.25 6.92 0.85
N TYR A 111 -1.49 6.46 1.03
CA TYR A 111 -1.93 5.17 0.50
C TYR A 111 -1.75 5.08 -1.02
N ASN A 112 -2.23 6.08 -1.76
CA ASN A 112 -2.13 6.10 -3.23
C ASN A 112 -0.67 6.16 -3.70
N LEU A 113 0.21 6.86 -2.98
CA LEU A 113 1.65 6.81 -3.24
C LEU A 113 2.16 5.36 -3.17
N HIS A 114 1.75 4.63 -2.13
CA HIS A 114 2.16 3.26 -1.88
C HIS A 114 1.42 2.20 -2.69
N TYR A 115 0.40 2.56 -3.48
CA TYR A 115 -0.22 1.64 -4.44
C TYR A 115 0.66 1.42 -5.66
N PHE A 116 1.59 2.33 -5.95
CA PHE A 116 2.46 2.26 -7.14
C PHE A 116 1.69 2.22 -8.47
N GLU A 117 0.44 2.69 -8.49
CA GLU A 117 -0.34 2.79 -9.73
C GLU A 117 0.33 3.76 -10.73
N TRP A 118 0.98 4.81 -10.23
CA TRP A 118 1.73 5.77 -11.05
C TRP A 118 2.94 5.17 -11.79
N LEU A 119 3.34 3.91 -11.51
CA LEU A 119 4.37 3.22 -12.31
C LEU A 119 3.93 2.98 -13.76
N TRP A 120 2.62 2.92 -14.04
CA TRP A 120 2.08 2.73 -15.38
C TRP A 120 2.46 3.87 -16.35
N GLU A 121 2.82 5.02 -15.80
CA GLU A 121 3.25 6.22 -16.54
C GLU A 121 4.76 6.23 -16.83
N LEU A 122 5.53 5.37 -16.18
CA LEU A 122 6.99 5.40 -16.26
C LEU A 122 7.54 4.43 -17.31
N ASP A 123 8.71 4.79 -17.84
CA ASP A 123 9.55 3.84 -18.55
C ASP A 123 10.18 2.84 -17.56
N TYR A 124 10.75 1.76 -18.11
CA TYR A 124 11.36 0.71 -17.29
C TYR A 124 12.47 1.22 -16.36
N PRO A 125 13.44 2.05 -16.80
CA PRO A 125 14.49 2.56 -15.91
C PRO A 125 13.96 3.35 -14.72
N ALA A 126 12.98 4.24 -14.93
CA ALA A 126 12.38 5.02 -13.86
C ALA A 126 11.56 4.15 -12.90
N ALA A 127 10.74 3.23 -13.43
CA ALA A 127 9.97 2.30 -12.61
C ALA A 127 10.88 1.40 -11.74
N ARG A 128 11.95 0.88 -12.34
CA ARG A 128 12.99 0.13 -11.64
C ARG A 128 13.62 0.94 -10.51
N ALA A 129 14.02 2.18 -10.77
CA ALA A 129 14.66 3.04 -9.78
C ALA A 129 13.75 3.30 -8.58
N ALA A 130 12.48 3.63 -8.83
CA ALA A 130 11.50 3.86 -7.78
C ALA A 130 11.25 2.61 -6.91
N VAL A 131 11.11 1.43 -7.51
CA VAL A 131 10.86 0.20 -6.75
C VAL A 131 12.09 -0.28 -5.99
N ALA A 132 13.27 -0.21 -6.61
CA ALA A 132 14.52 -0.50 -5.92
C ALA A 132 14.70 0.38 -4.68
N ASP A 133 14.46 1.69 -4.82
CA ASP A 133 14.55 2.63 -3.71
C ASP A 133 13.55 2.31 -2.59
N TRP A 134 12.30 2.01 -2.92
CA TRP A 134 11.31 1.59 -1.92
C TRP A 134 11.74 0.36 -1.14
N ILE A 135 12.30 -0.65 -1.83
CA ILE A 135 12.78 -1.89 -1.20
C ILE A 135 13.88 -1.61 -0.18
N ASP A 136 14.79 -0.68 -0.49
CA ASP A 136 15.95 -0.39 0.35
C ASP A 136 15.61 0.56 1.50
N ASN A 137 14.75 1.54 1.24
CA ASN A 137 14.54 2.70 2.11
C ASN A 137 13.20 2.69 2.86
N HIS A 138 12.20 1.90 2.45
CA HIS A 138 10.91 1.81 3.15
C HIS A 138 10.74 0.52 3.96
N ARG A 139 11.43 0.44 5.11
CA ARG A 139 11.38 -0.72 6.00
C ARG A 139 10.05 -0.81 6.79
N PRO A 140 9.59 -2.03 7.15
CA PRO A 140 8.42 -2.18 8.01
C PRO A 140 8.64 -1.52 9.39
N SER A 141 7.71 -0.66 9.79
CA SER A 141 7.61 -0.08 11.14
C SER A 141 6.13 0.12 11.52
N GLU A 142 5.85 0.52 12.77
CA GLU A 142 4.47 0.76 13.23
C GLU A 142 3.79 1.91 12.47
N ASP A 143 4.56 2.93 12.07
CA ASP A 143 4.06 4.11 11.33
C ASP A 143 4.30 4.01 9.82
N ALA A 144 4.83 2.89 9.33
CA ALA A 144 5.09 2.69 7.90
C ALA A 144 3.79 2.38 7.16
N VAL A 145 3.12 3.44 6.69
CA VAL A 145 1.84 3.37 5.96
C VAL A 145 1.88 2.41 4.78
N GLY A 146 3.00 2.33 4.05
CA GLY A 146 3.16 1.40 2.94
C GLY A 146 3.06 -0.09 3.33
N TRP A 147 3.32 -0.44 4.59
CA TRP A 147 3.22 -1.79 5.11
C TRP A 147 1.84 -2.12 5.72
N GLU A 148 0.86 -1.23 5.61
CA GLU A 148 -0.51 -1.58 5.97
C GLU A 148 -1.10 -2.59 4.97
N PRO A 149 -2.07 -3.45 5.37
CA PRO A 149 -2.56 -4.52 4.51
C PRO A 149 -3.07 -4.02 3.16
N TYR A 150 -3.91 -2.98 3.15
CA TYR A 150 -4.54 -2.50 1.92
C TYR A 150 -3.54 -1.91 0.90
N PRO A 151 -2.62 -0.98 1.29
CA PRO A 151 -1.53 -0.56 0.40
C PRO A 151 -0.63 -1.70 -0.08
N THR A 152 -0.37 -2.70 0.78
CA THR A 152 0.46 -3.84 0.41
C THR A 152 -0.19 -4.68 -0.69
N SER A 153 -1.49 -4.96 -0.60
CA SER A 153 -2.22 -5.75 -1.59
C SER A 153 -2.21 -5.07 -2.96
N LEU A 154 -2.57 -3.79 -3.03
CA LEU A 154 -2.58 -3.05 -4.30
C LEU A 154 -1.17 -2.87 -4.88
N ARG A 155 -0.15 -2.68 -4.04
CA ARG A 155 1.24 -2.61 -4.50
C ARG A 155 1.70 -3.92 -5.12
N LEU A 156 1.40 -5.06 -4.49
CA LEU A 156 1.73 -6.38 -5.03
C LEU A 156 1.11 -6.58 -6.41
N THR A 157 -0.17 -6.26 -6.57
CA THR A 157 -0.86 -6.33 -7.87
C THR A 157 -0.21 -5.43 -8.91
N ASN A 158 0.04 -4.16 -8.59
CA ASN A 158 0.64 -3.21 -9.53
C ASN A 158 2.08 -3.59 -9.91
N TRP A 159 2.90 -4.00 -8.94
CA TRP A 159 4.26 -4.47 -9.23
C TRP A 159 4.25 -5.70 -10.13
N CYS A 160 3.39 -6.68 -9.85
CA CYS A 160 3.32 -7.86 -10.70
C CYS A 160 2.88 -7.51 -12.13
N ALA A 161 1.83 -6.70 -12.27
CA ALA A 161 1.32 -6.29 -13.57
C ALA A 161 2.34 -5.45 -14.37
N VAL A 162 3.07 -4.55 -13.72
CA VAL A 162 4.09 -3.72 -14.36
C VAL A 162 5.35 -4.53 -14.71
N PHE A 163 5.93 -5.30 -13.78
CA PHE A 163 7.22 -5.95 -14.00
C PHE A 163 7.13 -7.33 -14.67
N PHE A 164 6.08 -8.11 -14.40
CA PHE A 164 5.88 -9.44 -15.00
C PHE A 164 4.84 -9.46 -16.13
N GLY A 165 4.08 -8.37 -16.31
CA GLY A 165 3.23 -8.13 -17.47
C GLY A 165 3.90 -7.18 -18.47
N ARG A 166 3.80 -5.88 -18.23
CA ARG A 166 4.23 -4.83 -19.17
C ARG A 166 5.72 -4.88 -19.52
N TRP A 167 6.58 -5.05 -18.52
CA TRP A 167 8.04 -5.00 -18.68
C TRP A 167 8.70 -6.37 -18.50
N ARG A 168 7.98 -7.46 -18.80
CA ARG A 168 8.44 -8.83 -18.53
C ARG A 168 9.83 -9.12 -19.09
N ALA A 169 10.09 -8.79 -20.36
CA ALA A 169 11.36 -9.09 -21.02
C ALA A 169 12.53 -8.33 -20.36
N GLN A 170 12.32 -7.04 -20.05
CA GLN A 170 13.32 -6.21 -19.38
C GLN A 170 13.59 -6.71 -17.95
N THR A 171 12.54 -7.05 -17.20
CA THR A 171 12.66 -7.62 -15.86
C THR A 171 13.41 -8.95 -15.88
N GLN A 172 13.17 -9.82 -16.87
CA GLN A 172 13.88 -11.09 -17.00
C GLN A 172 15.36 -10.93 -17.39
N ALA A 173 15.70 -9.88 -18.13
CA ALA A 173 17.08 -9.56 -18.49
C ALA A 173 17.87 -8.90 -17.35
N ASP A 174 17.20 -8.31 -16.36
CA ASP A 174 17.81 -7.65 -15.19
C ASP A 174 17.78 -8.56 -13.95
N SER A 175 18.77 -9.44 -13.84
CA SER A 175 18.91 -10.37 -12.71
C SER A 175 18.99 -9.65 -11.35
N GLY A 176 19.65 -8.49 -11.31
CA GLY A 176 19.82 -7.70 -10.09
C GLY A 176 18.50 -7.14 -9.56
N LEU A 177 17.62 -6.65 -10.44
CA LEU A 177 16.28 -6.23 -10.05
C LEU A 177 15.38 -7.43 -9.74
N LEU A 178 15.43 -8.48 -10.57
CA LEU A 178 14.56 -9.65 -10.47
C LEU A 178 14.66 -10.32 -9.09
N ASP A 179 15.88 -10.57 -8.60
CA ASP A 179 16.09 -11.20 -7.30
C ASP A 179 15.56 -10.33 -6.15
N ARG A 180 15.74 -9.01 -6.25
CA ARG A 180 15.24 -8.03 -5.26
C ARG A 180 13.72 -7.94 -5.26
N LEU A 181 13.10 -7.85 -6.45
CA LEU A 181 11.66 -7.84 -6.62
C LEU A 181 11.04 -9.11 -6.04
N TRP A 182 11.55 -10.28 -6.43
CA TRP A 182 11.03 -11.57 -5.99
C TRP A 182 11.11 -11.72 -4.47
N THR A 183 12.27 -11.39 -3.90
CA THR A 183 12.49 -11.38 -2.45
C THR A 183 11.52 -10.45 -1.73
N SER A 184 11.31 -9.24 -2.26
CA SER A 184 10.41 -8.26 -1.68
C SER A 184 8.94 -8.71 -1.78
N ILE A 185 8.51 -9.22 -2.93
CA ILE A 185 7.15 -9.73 -3.15
C ILE A 185 6.83 -10.86 -2.16
N ILE A 186 7.72 -11.84 -1.99
CA ILE A 186 7.54 -12.91 -1.01
C ILE A 186 7.40 -12.36 0.40
N ARG A 187 8.27 -11.42 0.80
CA ARG A 187 8.21 -10.81 2.15
C ARG A 187 6.90 -10.05 2.35
N GLN A 188 6.44 -9.32 1.35
CA GLN A 188 5.18 -8.58 1.40
C GLN A 188 3.97 -9.52 1.44
N ALA A 189 3.96 -10.60 0.66
CA ALA A 189 2.92 -11.62 0.69
C ALA A 189 2.88 -12.36 2.05
N GLN A 190 4.03 -12.71 2.61
CA GLN A 190 4.13 -13.30 3.96
C GLN A 190 3.67 -12.33 5.05
N TRP A 191 3.97 -11.04 4.89
CA TRP A 191 3.51 -9.99 5.79
C TRP A 191 1.98 -9.86 5.75
N LEU A 192 1.40 -9.86 4.54
CA LEU A 192 -0.04 -9.80 4.33
C LEU A 192 -0.75 -11.04 4.85
N SER A 193 -0.22 -12.24 4.62
CA SER A 193 -0.82 -13.51 5.07
C SER A 193 -0.95 -13.63 6.58
N ARG A 194 0.02 -13.09 7.33
CA ARG A 194 -0.01 -13.04 8.80
C ARG A 194 -0.95 -11.97 9.36
N ARG A 195 -1.38 -11.01 8.52
CA ARG A 195 -2.16 -9.82 8.89
C ARG A 195 -3.50 -9.72 8.15
N LEU A 196 -3.91 -10.80 7.49
CA LEU A 196 -5.15 -10.89 6.74
C LEU A 196 -6.32 -10.49 7.65
N GLU A 197 -6.91 -9.34 7.34
CA GLU A 197 -7.97 -8.75 8.13
C GLU A 197 -9.27 -9.54 7.94
N THR A 198 -9.49 -10.58 8.76
CA THR A 198 -10.69 -11.44 8.70
C THR A 198 -12.01 -10.74 9.11
N HIS A 199 -12.01 -9.40 9.16
CA HIS A 199 -13.03 -8.57 9.80
C HIS A 199 -13.68 -7.49 8.93
N LEU A 200 -13.20 -7.30 7.69
CA LEU A 200 -13.87 -6.42 6.72
C LEU A 200 -14.59 -7.28 5.68
N LEU A 201 -15.91 -7.39 5.84
CA LEU A 201 -16.82 -8.00 4.89
C LEU A 201 -16.84 -7.16 3.61
N GLY A 202 -16.58 -7.80 2.45
CA GLY A 202 -17.06 -7.34 1.14
C GLY A 202 -16.21 -6.33 0.37
N ASN A 203 -14.98 -6.74 -0.03
CA ASN A 203 -14.29 -6.39 -1.30
C ASN A 203 -12.79 -6.78 -1.21
N HIS A 204 -12.20 -6.69 -0.02
CA HIS A 204 -10.79 -6.99 0.20
C HIS A 204 -10.41 -8.48 0.16
N TYR A 205 -11.38 -9.40 0.18
CA TYR A 205 -11.09 -10.84 0.03
C TYR A 205 -10.70 -11.20 -1.41
N LEU A 206 -11.26 -10.52 -2.41
CA LEU A 206 -10.92 -10.75 -3.82
C LEU A 206 -9.58 -10.10 -4.16
N GLU A 207 -9.29 -8.91 -3.62
CA GLU A 207 -8.00 -8.23 -3.82
C GLU A 207 -6.85 -8.94 -3.09
N ASN A 208 -7.07 -9.40 -1.85
CA ASN A 208 -6.08 -10.19 -1.12
C ASN A 208 -5.91 -11.61 -1.72
N GLY A 209 -6.98 -12.18 -2.31
CA GLY A 209 -6.92 -13.46 -3.02
C GLY A 209 -6.34 -13.35 -4.43
N ALA A 210 -6.33 -12.17 -5.06
CA ALA A 210 -5.63 -11.93 -6.32
C ALA A 210 -4.12 -11.70 -6.11
N ALA A 211 -3.73 -11.28 -4.91
CA ALA A 211 -2.33 -11.01 -4.55
C ALA A 211 -1.60 -12.24 -3.94
N LEU A 212 -2.33 -13.23 -3.43
CA LEU A 212 -1.81 -14.49 -2.87
C LEU A 212 -2.09 -15.65 -3.81
#